data_AF-A0A4Q3NHJ4-F1
#
_entry.id   AF-A0A4Q3NHJ4-F1
#
_cell.length_a   1.000
_cell.length_b   1.000
_cell.length_c   1.000
_cell.angle_alpha   90.00
_cell.angle_beta   90.00
_cell.angle_gamma   90.00
#
_symmetry.space_group_name_H-M   'P 1'
#
loop_
_entity.id
_entity.type
_entity.pdbx_description
1 polymer ?
#
loop_
_entity_poly.entity_id
_entity_poly.type
_entity_poly.pdbx_seq_one_letter_code
_entity_poly.pdbx_strand_id
1 'polypeptide(L)'
;MPHHDPRTVETEEDERDLALAMHLDVRVQDAHWHSTYASETCVRPGFDYEDYAPAFCVGTIGRLQYGGSYEDAEKSLFANWERIKGDSRLEIDDARLAMRAAWQRTQPQAT
;
A
#
# COMPACT_ATOMS: atom_id res chain seq x y z
N MET A 1 18.27 36.66 16.01
CA MET A 1 18.93 35.35 15.93
C MET A 1 17.85 34.29 16.09
N PRO A 2 17.51 33.48 15.09
CA PRO A 2 16.61 32.36 15.31
C PRO A 2 17.39 31.28 16.08
N HIS A 3 16.87 30.85 17.22
CA HIS A 3 17.33 29.65 17.90
C HIS A 3 16.82 28.45 17.09
N HIS A 4 17.71 27.71 16.45
CA HIS A 4 17.39 26.39 15.91
C HIS A 4 17.47 25.42 17.09
N ASP A 5 16.32 24.92 17.56
CA ASP A 5 16.29 23.88 18.60
C ASP A 5 16.79 22.57 17.94
N PRO A 6 17.86 21.94 18.44
CA PRO A 6 18.43 20.75 17.80
C PRO A 6 17.45 19.56 17.79
N ARG A 7 16.45 19.54 18.68
CA ARG A 7 15.47 18.45 18.80
C ARG A 7 14.51 18.36 17.61
N THR A 8 14.31 19.44 16.85
CA THR A 8 13.42 19.43 15.68
C THR A 8 14.04 18.67 14.50
N VAL A 9 15.36 18.78 14.33
CA VAL A 9 16.07 18.20 13.17
C VAL A 9 16.11 16.68 13.21
N GLU A 10 16.33 16.10 14.39
CA GLU A 10 16.38 14.64 14.58
C GLU A 10 15.03 13.96 14.30
N THR A 11 13.91 14.62 14.59
CA THR A 11 12.56 14.10 14.28
C THR A 11 12.25 14.22 12.78
N GLU A 12 12.64 15.31 12.14
CA GLU A 12 12.44 15.49 10.69
C GLU A 12 13.29 14.52 9.86
N GLU A 13 14.51 14.19 10.31
CA GLU A 13 15.35 13.19 9.65
C GLU A 13 14.77 11.77 9.78
N ASP A 14 14.31 11.37 10.98
CA ASP A 14 13.67 10.07 11.21
C ASP A 14 12.39 9.88 10.39
N GLU A 15 11.52 10.91 10.34
CA GLU A 15 10.31 10.90 9.52
C GLU A 15 10.62 10.77 8.02
N ARG A 16 11.71 11.40 7.55
CA ARG A 16 12.15 11.30 6.16
C ARG A 16 12.73 9.93 5.83
N ASP A 17 13.55 9.37 6.71
CA ASP A 17 14.07 8.01 6.55
C ASP A 17 12.94 6.97 6.51
N LEU A 18 11.93 7.12 7.38
CA LEU A 18 10.73 6.28 7.35
C LEU A 18 9.95 6.44 6.04
N ALA A 19 9.75 7.68 5.57
CA ALA A 19 9.07 7.93 4.30
C ALA A 19 9.82 7.31 3.11
N LEU A 20 11.16 7.35 3.13
CA LEU A 20 11.99 6.70 2.11
C LEU A 20 11.88 5.18 2.19
N ALA A 21 11.96 4.59 3.39
CA ALA A 21 11.79 3.16 3.60
C ALA A 21 10.42 2.69 3.08
N MET A 22 9.35 3.39 3.44
CA MET A 22 8.00 3.12 2.93
C MET A 22 7.93 3.21 1.40
N HIS A 23 8.54 4.23 0.78
CA HIS A 23 8.53 4.37 -0.67
C HIS A 23 9.28 3.23 -1.36
N LEU A 24 10.42 2.81 -0.80
CA LEU A 24 11.18 1.66 -1.29
C LEU A 24 10.37 0.37 -1.17
N ASP A 25 9.73 0.12 -0.02
CA ASP A 25 8.86 -1.03 0.19
C ASP A 25 7.70 -1.05 -0.82
N VAL A 26 7.04 0.08 -1.05
CA VAL A 26 5.96 0.19 -2.05
C VAL A 26 6.46 -0.17 -3.45
N ARG A 27 7.64 0.31 -3.84
CA ARG A 27 8.25 -0.01 -5.15
C ARG A 27 8.60 -1.49 -5.29
N VAL A 28 9.10 -2.11 -4.21
CA VAL A 28 9.42 -3.55 -4.18
C VAL A 28 8.16 -4.39 -4.29
N GLN A 29 7.09 -4.01 -3.58
CA GLN A 29 5.81 -4.70 -3.64
C GLN A 29 5.17 -4.55 -5.02
N ASP A 30 5.17 -3.35 -5.62
CA ASP A 30 4.65 -3.11 -6.96
C ASP A 30 5.37 -3.98 -8.01
N ALA A 31 6.70 -4.00 -8.01
CA ALA A 31 7.47 -4.87 -8.91
C ALA A 31 7.16 -6.36 -8.71
N HIS A 32 6.93 -6.78 -7.46
CA HIS A 32 6.52 -8.14 -7.16
C HIS A 32 5.16 -8.46 -7.76
N TRP A 33 4.13 -7.65 -7.44
CA TRP A 33 2.77 -7.86 -7.91
C TRP A 33 2.69 -7.82 -9.43
N HIS A 34 3.40 -6.89 -10.09
CA HIS A 34 3.47 -6.87 -11.56
C HIS A 34 3.97 -8.20 -12.14
N SER A 35 4.91 -8.88 -11.48
CA SER A 35 5.45 -10.15 -11.94
C SER A 35 4.59 -11.36 -11.58
N THR A 36 3.81 -11.30 -10.49
CA THR A 36 3.12 -12.48 -9.93
C THR A 36 1.61 -12.44 -10.02
N TYR A 37 0.99 -11.28 -10.27
CA TYR A 37 -0.47 -11.10 -10.18
C TYR A 37 -1.25 -12.16 -10.97
N ALA A 38 -0.80 -12.50 -12.18
CA ALA A 38 -1.49 -13.46 -13.04
C ALA A 38 -1.59 -14.89 -12.45
N SER A 39 -0.78 -15.21 -11.43
CA SER A 39 -0.80 -16.49 -10.71
C SER A 39 -1.59 -16.45 -9.39
N GLU A 40 -2.03 -15.27 -8.97
CA GLU A 40 -2.71 -15.09 -7.71
C GLU A 40 -4.18 -15.50 -7.79
N THR A 41 -4.68 -16.11 -6.72
CA THR A 41 -6.08 -16.57 -6.64
C THR A 41 -7.08 -15.42 -6.55
N CYS A 42 -6.63 -14.22 -6.21
CA CYS A 42 -7.44 -13.01 -6.20
C CYS A 42 -7.62 -12.39 -7.61
N VAL A 43 -6.93 -12.90 -8.63
CA VAL A 43 -6.96 -12.35 -9.98
C VAL A 43 -7.93 -13.14 -10.86
N ARG A 44 -8.84 -12.40 -11.52
CA ARG A 44 -9.81 -12.96 -12.48
C ARG A 44 -9.25 -12.88 -13.90
N PRO A 45 -9.55 -13.87 -14.76
CA PRO A 45 -9.18 -13.80 -16.17
C PRO A 45 -9.87 -12.62 -16.87
N GLY A 46 -9.17 -11.97 -17.81
CA GLY A 46 -9.70 -10.86 -18.61
C GLY A 46 -9.35 -9.46 -18.09
N PHE A 47 -8.69 -9.37 -16.93
CA PHE A 47 -8.14 -8.14 -16.37
C PHE A 47 -6.61 -8.18 -16.44
N ASP A 48 -6.00 -7.02 -16.59
CA ASP A 48 -4.56 -6.84 -16.64
C ASP A 48 -4.02 -6.29 -15.31
N TYR A 49 -2.70 -6.15 -15.22
CA TYR A 49 -2.09 -5.63 -14.00
C TYR A 49 -2.54 -4.20 -13.67
N GLU A 50 -2.81 -3.36 -14.68
CA GLU A 50 -3.17 -1.96 -14.48
C GLU A 50 -4.53 -1.83 -13.77
N ASP A 51 -5.44 -2.78 -14.01
CA ASP A 51 -6.69 -2.86 -13.25
C ASP A 51 -6.43 -3.12 -11.74
N TYR A 52 -5.48 -4.00 -11.41
CA TYR A 52 -5.18 -4.45 -10.04
C TYR A 52 -4.18 -3.56 -9.30
N ALA A 53 -3.31 -2.84 -10.00
CA ALA A 53 -2.24 -2.04 -9.41
C ALA A 53 -2.73 -1.06 -8.33
N PRO A 54 -3.87 -0.34 -8.50
CA PRO A 54 -4.38 0.54 -7.45
C PRO A 54 -4.78 -0.21 -6.18
N ALA A 55 -5.33 -1.42 -6.30
CA ALA A 55 -5.77 -2.23 -5.16
C ALA A 55 -4.57 -2.80 -4.39
N PHE A 56 -3.57 -3.33 -5.09
CA PHE A 56 -2.34 -3.80 -4.44
C PHE A 56 -1.59 -2.65 -3.75
N CYS A 57 -1.47 -1.51 -4.42
CA CYS A 57 -0.84 -0.32 -3.87
C CYS A 57 -1.52 0.13 -2.57
N VAL A 58 -2.85 0.23 -2.56
CA VAL A 58 -3.62 0.58 -1.35
C VAL A 58 -3.42 -0.42 -0.23
N GLY A 59 -3.43 -1.72 -0.52
CA GLY A 59 -3.21 -2.75 0.50
C GLY A 59 -1.82 -2.65 1.15
N THR A 60 -0.78 -2.46 0.35
CA THR A 60 0.59 -2.28 0.84
C THR A 60 0.75 -0.99 1.65
N ILE A 61 0.34 0.15 1.09
CA ILE A 61 0.43 1.46 1.75
C ILE A 61 -0.40 1.47 3.04
N GLY A 62 -1.58 0.85 3.02
CA GLY A 62 -2.44 0.72 4.17
C GLY A 62 -1.78 -0.08 5.30
N ARG A 63 -1.13 -1.19 4.98
CA ARG A 63 -0.45 -2.03 5.97
C ARG A 63 0.69 -1.30 6.66
N LEU A 64 1.47 -0.53 5.90
CA LEU A 64 2.57 0.27 6.41
C LEU A 64 2.11 1.45 7.29
N GLN A 65 0.96 2.07 6.98
CA GLN A 65 0.45 3.24 7.72
C GLN A 65 -0.41 2.90 8.93
N TYR A 66 -1.33 1.94 8.81
CA TYR A 66 -2.34 1.68 9.83
C TYR A 66 -1.92 0.57 10.80
N GLY A 67 -1.11 -0.39 10.35
CA GLY A 67 -0.82 -1.61 11.12
C GLY A 67 -2.09 -2.39 11.48
N GLY A 68 -2.05 -3.18 12.55
CA GLY A 68 -3.25 -3.84 13.10
C GLY A 68 -3.88 -4.92 12.22
N SER A 69 -5.20 -5.07 12.28
CA SER A 69 -5.95 -6.05 11.48
C SER A 69 -6.39 -5.46 10.13
N TYR A 70 -6.61 -6.31 9.14
CA TYR A 70 -7.14 -5.86 7.85
C TYR A 70 -8.58 -5.37 7.99
N GLU A 71 -9.39 -6.05 8.81
CA GLU A 71 -10.79 -5.72 9.04
C GLU A 71 -11.01 -4.29 9.56
N ASP A 72 -10.14 -3.82 10.46
CA ASP A 72 -10.21 -2.45 10.99
C ASP A 72 -9.89 -1.39 9.92
N ALA A 73 -8.95 -1.70 9.03
CA ALA A 73 -8.49 -0.77 8.00
C ALA A 73 -9.35 -0.80 6.72
N GLU A 74 -10.07 -1.89 6.48
CA GLU A 74 -10.73 -2.21 5.21
C GLU A 74 -11.58 -1.06 4.65
N LYS A 75 -12.39 -0.43 5.50
CA LYS A 75 -13.25 0.69 5.08
C LYS A 75 -12.44 1.86 4.54
N SER A 76 -11.32 2.17 5.19
CA SER A 76 -10.40 3.23 4.77
C SER A 76 -9.65 2.84 3.50
N LEU A 77 -9.24 1.57 3.37
CA LEU A 77 -8.61 1.06 2.15
C LEU A 77 -9.55 1.20 0.95
N PHE A 78 -10.81 0.79 1.11
CA PHE A 78 -11.79 0.91 0.03
C PHE A 78 -11.99 2.36 -0.40
N ALA A 79 -12.16 3.29 0.56
CA ALA A 79 -12.30 4.70 0.27
C ALA A 79 -11.07 5.27 -0.47
N ASN A 80 -9.86 4.82 -0.11
CA ASN A 80 -8.63 5.23 -0.78
C ASN A 80 -8.56 4.67 -2.20
N TRP A 81 -8.91 3.40 -2.40
CA TRP A 81 -8.94 2.77 -3.72
C TRP A 81 -9.92 3.45 -4.66
N GLU A 82 -11.17 3.69 -4.24
CA GLU A 82 -12.16 4.44 -5.03
C GLU A 82 -11.63 5.79 -5.51
N ARG A 83 -10.80 6.44 -4.68
CA ARG A 83 -10.21 7.75 -4.98
C ARG A 83 -9.07 7.70 -5.99
N ILE A 84 -8.35 6.58 -6.09
CA ILE A 84 -7.14 6.45 -6.91
C ILE A 84 -7.26 5.47 -8.07
N LYS A 85 -8.35 4.69 -8.15
CA LYS A 85 -8.49 3.57 -9.09
C LYS A 85 -8.46 3.98 -10.56
N GLY A 86 -8.73 5.26 -10.87
CA GLY A 86 -8.71 5.78 -12.24
C GLY A 86 -9.61 4.94 -13.17
N ASP A 87 -9.02 4.47 -14.27
CA ASP A 87 -9.69 3.64 -15.28
C ASP A 87 -9.78 2.15 -14.92
N SER A 88 -9.36 1.74 -13.71
CA SER A 88 -9.45 0.35 -13.25
C SER A 88 -10.88 -0.17 -13.35
N ARG A 89 -11.02 -1.30 -14.04
CA ARG A 89 -12.31 -1.97 -14.29
C ARG A 89 -12.73 -2.90 -13.16
N LEU A 90 -11.93 -3.04 -12.11
CA LEU A 90 -12.20 -3.97 -11.03
C LEU A 90 -13.49 -3.63 -10.29
N GLU A 91 -14.22 -4.69 -9.96
CA GLU A 91 -15.34 -4.64 -9.02
C GLU A 91 -14.82 -4.56 -7.58
N ILE A 92 -15.67 -4.07 -6.68
CA ILE A 92 -15.35 -3.89 -5.26
C ILE A 92 -14.85 -5.18 -4.60
N ASP A 93 -15.48 -6.31 -4.89
CA ASP A 93 -15.13 -7.60 -4.28
C ASP A 93 -13.74 -8.08 -4.72
N ASP A 94 -13.38 -7.92 -6.01
CA ASP A 94 -12.05 -8.29 -6.48
C ASP A 94 -10.97 -7.36 -5.92
N ALA A 95 -11.27 -6.05 -5.90
CA ALA A 95 -10.36 -5.07 -5.34
C ALA A 95 -10.10 -5.35 -3.85
N ARG A 96 -11.13 -5.75 -3.10
CA ARG A 96 -11.00 -6.16 -1.69
C ARG A 96 -10.10 -7.39 -1.54
N LEU A 97 -10.21 -8.38 -2.42
CA LEU A 97 -9.33 -9.56 -2.39
C LEU A 97 -7.87 -9.17 -2.68
N ALA A 98 -7.64 -8.33 -3.68
CA ALA A 98 -6.31 -7.84 -4.03
C ALA A 98 -5.68 -6.98 -2.93
N MET A 99 -6.44 -6.05 -2.34
CA MET A 99 -6.01 -5.26 -1.17
C MET A 99 -5.61 -6.16 0.00
N ARG A 100 -6.39 -7.20 0.28
CA ARG A 100 -6.10 -8.16 1.35
C ARG A 100 -4.83 -8.96 1.08
N ALA A 101 -4.61 -9.40 -0.16
CA ALA A 101 -3.40 -10.10 -0.56
C ALA A 101 -2.15 -9.22 -0.37
N ALA A 102 -2.20 -7.96 -0.84
CA ALA A 102 -1.14 -6.98 -0.60
C ALA A 102 -0.89 -6.70 0.88
N TRP A 103 -1.95 -6.55 1.66
CA TRP A 103 -1.85 -6.34 3.11
C TRP A 103 -1.18 -7.51 3.83
N GLN A 104 -1.57 -8.74 3.50
CA GLN A 104 -1.04 -9.95 4.14
C GLN A 104 0.42 -10.20 3.80
N ARG A 105 0.82 -9.89 2.56
CA ARG A 105 2.21 -10.00 2.13
C ARG A 105 3.11 -8.96 2.79
N THR A 106 2.60 -7.74 2.94
CA THR A 106 3.36 -6.62 3.48
C THR A 106 3.57 -6.83 4.98
N GLN A 107 4.82 -6.98 5.38
CA GLN A 107 5.16 -7.03 6.81
C GLN A 107 5.25 -5.58 7.32
N PRO A 108 4.58 -5.23 8.43
CA PRO A 108 4.88 -3.98 9.09
C PRO A 108 6.33 -4.08 9.58
N GLN A 109 7.14 -3.05 9.35
CA GLN A 109 8.51 -3.07 9.85
C GLN A 109 8.47 -3.18 11.38
N ALA A 110 9.05 -4.26 11.91
CA ALA A 110 9.22 -4.40 13.33
C ALA A 110 10.32 -3.42 13.75
N THR A 111 9.94 -2.37 14.47
CA THR A 111 10.86 -1.50 15.22
C THR A 111 11.57 -2.31 16.30
#